data_AF-A0A2E7A343-F1
#
_entry.id   AF-A0A2E7A343-F1
#
_cell.length_a   1.000
_cell.length_b   1.000
_cell.length_c   1.000
_cell.angle_alpha   90.00
_cell.angle_beta   90.00
_cell.angle_gamma   90.00
#
_symmetry.space_group_name_H-M   'P 1'
#
loop_
_entity.id
_entity.type
_entity.pdbx_description
1 polymer ?
#
loop_
_entity_poly.entity_id
_entity_poly.type
_entity_poly.pdbx_seq_one_letter_code
_entity_poly.pdbx_strand_id
1 'polypeptide(L)'
;MPTSGFQPGEEQARMMRLLGMGLTFSGELVAGLLLGWGLDVLLGTERVFLIIGTISGLLVGTIGFFRGAKRANNEALRQINERKKQP
;
A
#
# COMPACT_ATOMS: atom_id res chain seq x y z
N MET A 1 -36.53 0.19 -17.59
CA MET A 1 -35.78 0.25 -16.31
C MET A 1 -34.68 -0.80 -16.39
N PRO A 2 -33.40 -0.47 -16.61
CA PRO A 2 -32.36 -1.49 -16.62
C PRO A 2 -32.08 -1.91 -15.17
N THR A 3 -32.32 -3.19 -14.91
CA THR A 3 -32.05 -3.86 -13.64
C THR A 3 -30.55 -3.87 -13.38
N SER A 4 -30.17 -3.33 -12.23
CA SER A 4 -28.85 -3.37 -11.62
C SER A 4 -28.30 -4.80 -11.60
N GLY A 5 -27.42 -5.10 -12.56
CA GLY A 5 -26.63 -6.32 -12.59
C GLY A 5 -25.60 -6.27 -11.46
N PHE A 6 -25.95 -6.84 -10.31
CA PHE A 6 -25.00 -7.15 -9.26
C PHE A 6 -24.04 -8.20 -9.83
N GLN A 7 -22.81 -7.80 -10.19
CA GLN A 7 -21.76 -8.71 -10.64
C GLN A 7 -20.93 -9.16 -9.42
N PRO A 8 -21.23 -10.32 -8.80
CA PRO A 8 -20.58 -10.76 -7.55
C PRO A 8 -19.06 -10.92 -7.68
N GLY A 9 -18.54 -11.10 -8.90
CA GLY A 9 -17.11 -11.21 -9.15
C GLY A 9 -16.34 -9.88 -9.01
N GLU A 10 -16.96 -8.73 -9.31
CA GLU A 10 -16.27 -7.43 -9.26
C GLU A 10 -16.09 -6.93 -7.82
N GLU A 11 -17.09 -7.14 -6.96
CA GLU A 11 -16.99 -6.81 -5.54
C GLU A 11 -15.98 -7.70 -4.82
N GLN A 12 -15.97 -9.00 -5.11
CA GLN A 12 -14.94 -9.91 -4.59
C GLN A 12 -13.55 -9.51 -5.04
N ALA A 13 -13.35 -9.19 -6.33
CA ALA A 13 -12.05 -8.74 -6.84
C ALA A 13 -11.58 -7.44 -6.18
N ARG A 14 -12.51 -6.50 -5.92
CA ARG A 14 -12.21 -5.25 -5.20
C ARG A 14 -11.85 -5.49 -3.74
N MET A 15 -12.57 -6.37 -3.04
CA MET A 15 -12.25 -6.78 -1.68
C MET A 15 -10.89 -7.48 -1.59
N MET A 16 -10.59 -8.39 -2.53
CA MET A 16 -9.28 -9.05 -2.62
C MET A 16 -8.14 -8.04 -2.81
N ARG A 17 -8.34 -7.03 -3.66
CA ARG A 17 -7.36 -5.94 -3.88
C ARG A 17 -7.16 -5.09 -2.62
N LEU A 18 -8.23 -4.75 -1.91
CA LEU A 18 -8.15 -3.99 -0.66
C LEU A 18 -7.41 -4.79 0.43
N LEU A 19 -7.71 -6.08 0.57
CA LEU A 19 -6.99 -6.99 1.46
C LEU A 19 -5.52 -7.12 1.07
N GLY A 20 -5.22 -7.25 -0.22
CA GLY A 20 -3.85 -7.30 -0.73
C GLY A 20 -3.06 -6.02 -0.44
N MET A 21 -3.68 -4.84 -0.56
CA MET A 21 -3.06 -3.57 -0.16
C MET A 21 -2.82 -3.49 1.34
N GLY A 22 -3.78 -3.92 2.16
CA GLY A 22 -3.64 -3.96 3.62
C GLY A 22 -2.50 -4.89 4.07
N LEU A 23 -2.43 -6.09 3.51
CA LEU A 23 -1.36 -7.05 3.80
C LEU A 23 0.02 -6.54 3.35
N THR A 24 0.09 -5.87 2.19
CA THR A 24 1.34 -5.27 1.71
C THR A 24 1.81 -4.18 2.68
N PHE A 25 0.91 -3.30 3.11
CA PHE A 25 1.22 -2.24 4.05
C PHE A 25 1.64 -2.78 5.43
N SER A 26 0.92 -3.76 5.97
CA SER A 26 1.30 -4.42 7.21
C SER A 26 2.67 -5.13 7.08
N GLY A 27 2.94 -5.75 5.94
CA GLY A 27 4.24 -6.37 5.65
C GLY A 27 5.39 -5.36 5.61
N GLU A 28 5.19 -4.20 4.99
CA GLU A 28 6.18 -3.12 4.95
C GLU A 28 6.45 -2.54 6.34
N LEU A 29 5.42 -2.39 7.18
CA LEU A 29 5.57 -1.96 8.57
C LEU A 29 6.38 -2.96 9.40
N VAL A 30 6.03 -4.25 9.31
CA VAL A 30 6.75 -5.31 10.02
C VAL A 30 8.19 -5.41 9.53
N ALA A 31 8.43 -5.32 8.23
CA ALA A 31 9.77 -5.32 7.65
C ALA A 31 10.61 -4.12 8.12
N GLY A 32 10.03 -2.91 8.16
CA GLY A 32 10.69 -1.73 8.69
C GLY A 32 11.02 -1.85 10.18
N LEU A 33 10.12 -2.41 10.97
CA LEU A 33 10.31 -2.63 12.40
C LEU A 33 11.38 -3.69 12.68
N LEU A 34 11.39 -4.80 11.91
CA LEU A 34 12.42 -5.84 12.00
C LEU A 34 13.79 -5.33 11.57
N LEU A 35 13.86 -4.51 10.50
CA LEU A 35 15.11 -3.87 10.08
C LEU A 35 15.62 -2.89 11.14
N GLY A 36 14.74 -2.07 11.70
CA GLY A 36 15.09 -1.14 12.78
C GLY A 36 15.59 -1.87 14.03
N TRP A 37 14.89 -2.91 14.46
CA TRP A 37 15.27 -3.73 15.60
C TRP A 37 16.58 -4.50 15.36
N GLY A 38 16.75 -5.10 14.17
CA GLY A 38 17.96 -5.82 13.81
C GLY A 38 19.20 -4.92 13.77
N LEU A 39 19.06 -3.69 13.24
CA LEU A 39 20.14 -2.70 13.29
C LEU A 39 20.46 -2.27 14.73
N ASP A 40 19.46 -2.07 15.57
CA ASP A 40 19.62 -1.66 16.97
C ASP A 40 20.39 -2.73 17.78
N VAL A 41 20.09 -4.01 17.54
CA VAL A 41 20.79 -5.15 18.15
C VAL A 41 22.24 -5.28 17.65
N LEU A 42 22.50 -5.04 16.36
CA LEU A 42 23.84 -5.17 15.77
C LEU A 42 24.78 -4.02 16.18
N LEU A 43 24.24 -2.84 16.46
CA LEU A 43 25.02 -1.63 16.69
C LEU A 43 25.06 -1.20 18.17
N GLY A 44 24.27 -1.86 19.03
CA GLY A 44 24.39 -1.77 20.49
C GLY A 44 24.27 -0.36 21.06
N THR A 45 23.60 0.56 20.35
CA THR A 45 23.63 1.99 20.65
C THR A 45 22.32 2.43 21.30
N GLU A 46 22.37 2.83 22.57
CA GLU A 46 21.22 3.28 23.34
C GLU A 46 20.38 4.34 22.59
N ARG A 47 19.17 3.94 22.16
CA ARG A 47 18.04 4.78 21.70
C ARG A 47 18.19 5.54 20.37
N VAL A 48 19.40 5.91 19.92
CA VAL A 48 19.58 6.69 18.69
C VAL A 48 19.21 5.88 17.44
N PHE A 49 19.55 4.58 17.41
CA PHE A 49 19.19 3.71 16.30
C PHE A 49 17.70 3.42 16.20
N LEU A 50 17.00 3.33 17.33
CA LEU A 50 15.54 3.21 17.35
C LEU A 50 14.86 4.43 16.72
N ILE A 51 15.35 5.64 17.00
CA ILE A 51 14.83 6.89 16.41
C ILE A 51 15.11 6.92 14.90
N ILE A 52 16.35 6.65 14.48
CA ILE A 52 16.74 6.64 13.06
C ILE A 52 16.01 5.53 12.29
N GLY A 53 15.87 4.35 12.89
CA GLY A 53 15.14 3.21 12.33
C GLY A 53 13.66 3.50 12.17
N THR A 54 13.04 4.18 13.14
CA THR A 54 11.64 4.61 13.05
C THR A 54 11.45 5.61 11.91
N ILE A 55 12.32 6.63 11.81
CA ILE A 55 12.26 7.64 10.74
C ILE A 55 12.51 6.98 9.37
N SER A 56 13.49 6.09 9.27
CA SER A 56 13.84 5.40 8.03
C SER A 56 12.73 4.44 7.59
N GLY A 57 12.15 3.68 8.53
CA GLY A 57 11.02 2.78 8.27
C GLY A 57 9.78 3.54 7.83
N LEU A 58 9.49 4.70 8.45
CA LEU A 58 8.41 5.60 8.03
C LEU A 58 8.65 6.10 6.60
N LEU A 59 9.86 6.55 6.27
CA LEU A 59 10.21 7.04 4.94
C LEU A 59 10.08 5.95 3.88
N VAL A 60 10.63 4.75 4.13
CA VAL A 60 10.57 3.63 3.19
C VAL A 60 9.13 3.16 2.99
N GLY A 61 8.36 2.99 4.06
CA GLY A 61 6.94 2.63 3.98
C GLY A 61 6.11 3.69 3.24
N THR A 62 6.41 4.96 3.45
CA THR A 62 5.74 6.06 2.73
C THR A 62 6.06 6.02 1.23
N ILE A 63 7.31 5.76 0.85
CA ILE A 63 7.71 5.61 -0.56
C ILE A 63 7.02 4.40 -1.21
N GLY A 64 6.94 3.26 -0.51
CA GLY A 64 6.19 2.07 -0.96
C GLY A 64 4.72 2.37 -1.19
N PHE A 65 4.08 3.03 -0.22
CA PHE A 65 2.69 3.48 -0.30
C PHE A 65 2.43 4.39 -1.49
N PHE A 66 3.26 5.42 -1.71
CA PHE A 66 3.11 6.33 -2.86
C PHE A 66 3.28 5.62 -4.19
N ARG A 67 4.17 4.63 -4.28
CA ARG A 67 4.39 3.86 -5.50
C ARG A 67 3.19 2.96 -5.82
N GLY A 68 2.56 2.38 -4.79
CA GLY A 68 1.30 1.64 -4.91
C GLY A 68 0.11 2.53 -5.29
N ALA A 69 -0.03 3.67 -4.61
CA ALA A 69 -1.11 4.63 -4.84
C ALA A 69 -1.07 5.22 -6.25
N LYS A 70 0.12 5.56 -6.76
CA LYS A 70 0.27 6.09 -8.13
C LYS A 70 -0.14 5.08 -9.20
N ARG A 71 0.08 3.78 -8.95
CA ARG A 71 -0.32 2.70 -9.85
C ARG A 71 -1.85 2.52 -9.87
N ALA A 72 -2.49 2.54 -8.70
CA ALA A 72 -3.95 2.49 -8.57
C ALA A 72 -4.65 3.73 -9.18
N ASN A 73 -4.06 4.92 -9.02
CA ASN A 73 -4.63 6.15 -9.56
C ASN A 73 -4.57 6.20 -11.10
N ASN A 74 -3.50 5.68 -11.71
CA ASN A 74 -3.35 5.66 -13.16
C ASN A 74 -4.35 4.71 -13.85
N GLU A 75 -4.69 3.59 -13.19
CA GLU A 75 -5.74 2.67 -13.66
C GLU A 75 -7.14 3.27 -13.53
N ALA A 76 -7.42 4.00 -12.44
CA ALA A 76 -8.69 4.69 -12.23
C ALA A 76 -8.91 5.83 -13.27
N LEU A 77 -7.87 6.60 -13.58
CA LEU A 77 -7.93 7.67 -14.58
C LEU A 77 -8.21 7.15 -16.00
N ARG A 78 -7.67 5.97 -16.36
CA ARG A 78 -7.96 5.36 -17.66
C ARG A 78 -9.42 4.96 -17.82
N GLN A 79 -10.03 4.38 -16.80
CA GLN A 79 -11.44 4.00 -16.84
C GLN A 79 -12.38 5.21 -16.94
N ILE A 80 -12.05 6.31 -16.27
CA ILE A 80 -12.82 7.56 -16.36
C ILE A 80 -12.71 8.15 -17.77
N ASN A 81 -11.53 8.08 -18.39
CA ASN A 81 -11.30 8.63 -19.72
C ASN A 81 -11.97 7.77 -20.83
N GLU A 82 -12.04 6.45 -20.64
CA GLU A 82 -12.77 5.56 -21.57
C GLU A 82 -14.28 5.71 -21.45
N ARG A 83 -14.84 5.88 -20.23
CA ARG A 83 -16.28 6.21 -20.06
C ARG A 83 -16.65 7.56 -20.67
N LYS A 84 -15.73 8.53 -20.71
CA LYS A 84 -15.95 9.82 -21.41
C LYS A 84 -15.89 9.71 -22.94
N LYS A 85 -15.33 8.63 -23.50
CA LYS A 85 -15.11 8.45 -24.94
C LYS A 85 -16.17 7.60 -25.64
N GLN A 86 -17.05 6.94 -24.90
CA GLN A 86 -18.26 6.30 -25.42
C GLN A 86 -19.46 7.23 -25.11
N PRO A 87 -19.85 8.12 -26.05
CA PRO A 87 -21.13 8.83 -25.99
C PRO A 87 -22.32 7.90 -26.26
#